data_AF-A0A955QDD4-F1
#
_entry.id   AF-A0A955QDD4-F1
#
_cell.length_a   1.000
_cell.length_b   1.000
_cell.length_c   1.000
_cell.angle_alpha   90.00
_cell.angle_beta   90.00
_cell.angle_gamma   90.00
#
_symmetry.space_group_name_H-M   'P 1'
#
loop_
_entity.id
_entity.type
_entity.pdbx_description
1 polymer ?
#
loop_
_entity_poly.entity_id
_entity_poly.type
_entity_poly.pdbx_seq_one_letter_code
_entity_poly.pdbx_strand_id
1 'polypeptide(L)'
;ASKLYSFQRRNGTLRSYYRQHQIHDIFYAPGEQDLTADVDFTTVRREAQAVGLVGGTPVSQETWLKNLGIQEYIDPENICARDVEEIECLTKSSQLGSAFDVLIFKTIGLPEGPGG
;
A
#
# COMPACT_ATOMS: atom_id res chain seq x y z
N ALA A 1 -11.31 1.82 -9.72
CA ALA A 1 -12.17 3.02 -9.73
C ALA A 1 -13.25 2.97 -8.64
N SER A 2 -14.05 1.90 -8.53
CA SER A 2 -15.24 1.87 -7.65
C SER A 2 -14.98 2.07 -6.16
N LYS A 3 -13.80 1.68 -5.63
CA LYS A 3 -13.50 1.79 -4.19
C LYS A 3 -13.12 3.21 -3.77
N LEU A 4 -12.30 3.90 -4.58
CA LEU A 4 -11.83 5.27 -4.32
C LEU A 4 -12.97 6.30 -4.49
N TYR A 5 -13.77 6.15 -5.54
CA TYR A 5 -14.92 7.02 -5.85
C TYR A 5 -16.25 6.38 -5.40
N SER A 6 -16.30 5.87 -4.17
CA SER A 6 -17.50 5.25 -3.59
C SER A 6 -18.33 6.25 -2.78
N PHE A 7 -19.64 6.01 -2.68
CA PHE A 7 -20.54 6.77 -1.78
C PHE A 7 -20.10 6.73 -0.31
N GLN A 8 -19.39 5.68 0.11
CA GLN A 8 -18.85 5.54 1.45
C GLN A 8 -17.63 6.46 1.71
N ARG A 9 -17.02 7.02 0.65
CA ARG A 9 -15.88 7.94 0.72
C ARG A 9 -16.24 9.34 0.20
N ARG A 10 -17.40 9.85 0.63
CA ARG A 10 -17.89 11.19 0.25
C ARG A 10 -16.94 12.33 0.60
N ASN A 11 -16.16 12.17 1.68
CA ASN A 11 -15.15 13.15 2.10
C ASN A 11 -13.78 12.94 1.43
N GLY A 12 -13.70 12.06 0.43
CA GLY A 12 -12.44 11.70 -0.22
C GLY A 12 -11.53 10.91 0.72
N THR A 13 -10.22 11.07 0.52
CA THR A 13 -9.17 10.30 1.20
C THR A 13 -8.06 11.18 1.79
N LEU A 14 -8.24 12.51 1.77
CA LEU A 14 -7.28 13.46 2.31
C LEU A 14 -7.13 13.29 3.83
N ARG A 15 -5.90 13.17 4.29
CA ARG A 15 -5.51 13.03 5.69
C ARG A 15 -4.34 13.97 5.99
N SER A 16 -4.30 14.50 7.20
CA SER A 16 -3.19 15.33 7.71
C SER A 16 -2.53 14.64 8.90
N TYR A 17 -1.21 14.72 8.98
CA TYR A 17 -0.43 14.21 10.10
C TYR A 17 0.55 15.27 10.61
N TYR A 18 0.56 15.50 11.92
CA TYR A 18 1.52 16.38 12.58
C TYR A 18 2.15 15.64 13.75
N ARG A 19 3.49 15.57 13.77
CA ARG A 19 4.26 14.84 14.80
C ARG A 19 3.71 13.42 15.05
N GLN A 20 3.54 12.64 13.99
CA GLN A 20 3.04 11.25 14.02
C GLN A 20 1.58 11.07 14.49
N HIS A 21 0.82 12.15 14.65
CA HIS A 21 -0.60 12.10 15.02
C HIS A 21 -1.46 12.55 13.86
N GLN A 22 -2.54 11.83 13.60
CA GLN A 22 -3.52 12.26 12.61
C GLN A 22 -4.28 13.48 13.12
N ILE A 23 -4.34 14.52 12.31
CA ILE A 23 -5.11 15.75 12.56
C ILE A 23 -6.17 15.89 11.48
N HIS A 24 -7.36 16.39 11.85
CA HIS A 24 -8.45 16.61 10.91
C HIS A 24 -8.39 17.97 10.21
N ASP A 25 -7.80 18.98 10.85
CA ASP A 25 -7.61 20.30 10.28
C ASP A 25 -6.39 20.33 9.35
N ILE A 26 -6.65 20.55 8.06
CA ILE A 26 -5.62 20.64 7.01
C ILE A 26 -4.86 21.97 7.04
N PHE A 27 -5.31 22.96 7.81
CA PHE A 27 -4.64 24.26 7.95
C PHE A 27 -3.96 24.45 9.31
N TYR A 28 -3.87 23.39 10.12
CA TYR A 28 -3.36 23.47 11.49
C TYR A 28 -1.94 24.04 11.60
N ALA A 29 -1.00 23.53 10.78
CA ALA A 29 0.39 23.99 10.76
C ALA A 29 0.98 23.90 9.33
N PRO A 30 0.68 24.88 8.45
CA PRO A 30 1.14 24.85 7.07
C PRO A 30 2.67 24.80 6.96
N GLY A 31 3.17 23.82 6.21
CA GLY A 31 4.62 23.58 6.05
C GLY A 31 5.24 22.68 7.13
N GLU A 32 4.52 22.38 8.21
CA GLU A 32 5.00 21.52 9.31
C GLU A 32 4.23 20.20 9.45
N GLN A 33 3.12 20.06 8.74
CA GLN A 33 2.33 18.83 8.70
C GLN A 33 2.48 18.12 7.35
N ASP A 34 2.33 16.81 7.38
CA ASP A 34 2.23 15.98 6.18
C ASP A 34 0.77 15.90 5.70
N LEU A 35 0.57 15.94 4.38
CA LEU A 35 -0.73 15.82 3.73
C LEU A 35 -0.69 14.65 2.75
N THR A 36 -1.57 13.69 2.93
CA THR A 36 -1.63 12.48 2.11
C THR A 36 -3.04 12.19 1.61
N ALA A 37 -3.15 11.48 0.51
CA ALA A 37 -4.40 10.96 -0.04
C ALA A 37 -4.16 9.58 -0.65
N ASP A 38 -5.22 8.76 -0.76
CA ASP A 38 -5.10 7.45 -1.42
C ASP A 38 -4.74 7.60 -2.91
N VAL A 39 -3.94 6.67 -3.42
CA VAL A 39 -3.50 6.63 -4.82
C VAL A 39 -4.64 6.11 -5.72
N ASP A 40 -4.92 6.81 -6.82
CA ASP A 40 -5.79 6.28 -7.88
C ASP A 40 -5.03 5.34 -8.82
N PHE A 41 -4.96 4.06 -8.43
CA PHE A 41 -4.35 3.03 -9.28
C PHE A 41 -5.03 2.84 -10.64
N THR A 42 -6.29 3.28 -10.83
CA THR A 42 -6.94 3.19 -12.15
C THR A 42 -6.29 4.18 -13.11
N THR A 43 -6.11 5.41 -12.66
CA THR A 43 -5.41 6.44 -13.43
C THR A 43 -3.95 6.06 -13.64
N VAL A 44 -3.22 5.64 -12.60
CA VAL A 44 -1.81 5.22 -12.73
C VAL A 44 -1.65 4.12 -13.78
N ARG A 45 -2.53 3.11 -13.81
CA ARG A 45 -2.50 2.05 -14.83
C ARG A 45 -2.74 2.57 -16.24
N ARG A 46 -3.72 3.45 -16.41
CA ARG A 46 -4.04 4.03 -17.73
C ARG A 46 -2.84 4.80 -18.29
N GLU A 47 -2.20 5.62 -17.48
CA GLU A 47 -1.04 6.41 -17.90
C GLU A 47 0.18 5.52 -18.20
N ALA A 48 0.41 4.48 -17.40
CA ALA A 48 1.49 3.52 -17.66
C ALA A 48 1.29 2.76 -19.00
N GLN A 49 0.05 2.36 -19.30
CA GLN A 49 -0.28 1.72 -20.57
C GLN A 49 -0.08 2.66 -21.78
N ALA A 50 -0.38 3.95 -21.62
CA ALA A 50 -0.19 4.95 -22.66
C ALA A 50 1.29 5.11 -23.08
N VAL A 51 2.23 4.80 -22.18
CA VAL A 51 3.68 4.81 -22.45
C VAL A 51 4.26 3.41 -22.75
N GLY A 52 3.40 2.41 -22.97
CA GLY A 52 3.81 1.06 -23.38
C GLY A 52 4.23 0.12 -22.25
N LEU A 53 4.02 0.50 -21.00
CA LEU A 53 4.22 -0.41 -19.86
C LEU A 53 2.99 -1.31 -19.67
N VAL A 54 3.24 -2.54 -19.24
CA VAL A 54 2.20 -3.51 -18.88
C VAL A 54 2.26 -3.81 -17.39
N GLY A 55 1.10 -3.94 -16.75
CA GLY A 55 1.00 -4.18 -15.32
C GLY A 55 -0.35 -4.81 -14.96
N GLY A 56 -0.30 -5.65 -13.91
CA GLY A 56 -1.45 -6.36 -13.38
C GLY A 56 -2.44 -5.48 -12.60
N THR A 57 -3.38 -6.11 -11.91
CA THR A 57 -4.20 -5.43 -10.90
C THR A 57 -3.39 -5.17 -9.64
N PRO A 58 -3.62 -4.06 -8.91
CA PRO A 58 -3.05 -3.90 -7.58
C PRO A 58 -3.44 -5.08 -6.70
N VAL A 59 -2.50 -5.53 -5.88
CA VAL A 59 -2.70 -6.55 -4.84
C VAL A 59 -2.47 -5.92 -3.48
N SER A 60 -3.10 -6.43 -2.42
CA SER A 60 -2.85 -5.89 -1.07
C SER A 60 -1.41 -6.15 -0.64
N GLN A 61 -0.88 -5.30 0.24
CA GLN A 61 0.42 -5.51 0.87
C GLN A 61 0.50 -6.88 1.55
N GLU A 62 -0.56 -7.30 2.23
CA GLU A 62 -0.65 -8.63 2.84
C GLU A 62 -0.36 -9.75 1.83
N THR A 63 -1.09 -9.77 0.72
CA THR A 63 -0.95 -10.80 -0.31
C THR A 63 0.44 -10.75 -0.93
N TRP A 64 0.90 -9.55 -1.27
CA TRP A 64 2.20 -9.36 -1.90
C TRP A 64 3.36 -9.83 -1.02
N LEU A 65 3.42 -9.41 0.25
CA LEU A 65 4.47 -9.81 1.19
C LEU A 65 4.44 -11.31 1.48
N LYS A 66 3.25 -11.92 1.58
CA LYS A 66 3.11 -13.38 1.74
C LYS A 66 3.64 -14.12 0.51
N ASN A 67 3.35 -13.64 -0.70
CA ASN A 67 3.86 -14.23 -1.94
C ASN A 67 5.39 -14.08 -2.07
N LEU A 68 5.98 -13.08 -1.43
CA LEU A 68 7.44 -12.93 -1.32
C LEU A 68 8.10 -13.81 -0.26
N GLY A 69 7.32 -14.57 0.52
CA GLY A 69 7.87 -15.42 1.57
C GLY A 69 8.25 -14.65 2.84
N ILE A 70 7.54 -13.56 3.19
CA ILE A 70 7.83 -12.80 4.42
C ILE A 70 7.87 -13.67 5.70
N GLN A 71 7.23 -14.85 5.69
CA GLN A 71 7.27 -15.79 6.83
C GLN A 71 8.64 -16.45 7.01
N GLU A 72 9.48 -16.49 5.96
CA GLU A 72 10.83 -17.05 6.02
C GLU A 72 11.80 -16.20 6.86
N TYR A 73 11.39 -14.98 7.23
CA TYR A 73 12.16 -14.13 8.16
C TYR A 73 11.99 -14.54 9.62
N ILE A 74 11.08 -15.46 9.94
CA ILE A 74 10.97 -16.04 11.28
C ILE A 74 11.95 -17.22 11.37
N ASP A 75 12.97 -17.09 12.22
CA ASP A 75 13.85 -18.21 12.54
C ASP A 75 13.08 -19.26 13.35
N PRO A 76 12.85 -20.48 12.81
CA PRO A 76 12.12 -21.52 13.53
C PRO A 76 12.91 -22.10 14.70
N GLU A 77 14.24 -21.97 14.71
CA GLU A 77 15.10 -22.44 15.80
C GLU A 77 15.22 -21.40 16.93
N ASN A 78 14.96 -20.13 16.62
CA ASN A 78 15.04 -19.02 17.58
C ASN A 78 13.93 -17.99 17.35
N ILE A 79 12.69 -18.37 17.64
CA ILE A 79 11.52 -17.51 17.45
C ILE A 79 11.64 -16.24 18.32
N CYS A 80 11.77 -15.10 17.65
CA CYS A 80 11.75 -13.77 18.25
C CYS A 80 10.32 -13.21 18.21
N ALA A 81 9.75 -12.88 19.37
CA ALA A 81 8.40 -12.32 19.45
C ALA A 81 8.25 -11.00 18.66
N ARG A 82 9.31 -10.19 18.62
CA ARG A 82 9.32 -8.94 17.84
C ARG A 82 9.15 -9.21 16.35
N ASP A 83 9.87 -10.19 15.80
CA ASP A 83 9.82 -10.49 14.36
C ASP A 83 8.42 -10.97 13.97
N VAL A 84 7.80 -11.78 14.83
CA VAL A 84 6.39 -12.21 14.66
C VAL A 84 5.45 -11.01 14.68
N GLU A 85 5.58 -10.11 15.68
CA GLU A 85 4.74 -8.92 15.79
C GLU A 85 4.88 -7.97 14.58
N GLU A 86 6.10 -7.78 14.07
CA GLU A 86 6.37 -6.94 12.90
C GLU A 86 5.77 -7.54 11.63
N ILE A 87 5.93 -8.86 11.42
CA ILE A 87 5.32 -9.55 10.28
C ILE A 87 3.80 -9.51 10.37
N GLU A 88 3.23 -9.70 11.57
CA GLU A 88 1.80 -9.55 11.79
C GLU A 88 1.32 -8.11 11.53
N CYS A 89 2.08 -7.10 11.93
CA CYS A 89 1.78 -5.70 11.66
C CYS A 89 1.73 -5.41 10.15
N LEU A 90 2.70 -5.93 9.40
CA LEU A 90 2.80 -5.76 7.96
C LEU A 90 1.76 -6.56 7.18
N THR A 91 1.28 -7.69 7.70
CA THR A 91 0.45 -8.63 6.94
C THR A 91 -0.98 -8.78 7.44
N LYS A 92 -1.34 -8.42 8.67
CA LYS A 92 -2.73 -8.52 9.13
C LYS A 92 -3.59 -7.45 8.46
N SER A 93 -4.71 -7.88 7.89
CA SER A 93 -5.72 -6.99 7.31
C SER A 93 -6.23 -5.91 8.27
N SER A 94 -6.27 -6.16 9.58
CA SER A 94 -6.67 -5.17 10.60
C SER A 94 -5.58 -4.14 10.94
N GLN A 95 -4.37 -4.31 10.40
CA GLN A 95 -3.22 -3.42 10.57
C GLN A 95 -2.81 -2.88 9.19
N LEU A 96 -1.54 -2.99 8.80
CA LEU A 96 -1.05 -2.42 7.55
C LEU A 96 -1.35 -3.30 6.33
N GLY A 97 -1.70 -4.58 6.53
CA GLY A 97 -1.86 -5.55 5.45
C GLY A 97 -2.92 -5.18 4.41
N SER A 98 -3.98 -4.48 4.81
CA SER A 98 -5.03 -3.97 3.91
C SER A 98 -4.99 -2.44 3.73
N ALA A 99 -4.09 -1.75 4.44
CA ALA A 99 -3.93 -0.30 4.35
C ALA A 99 -3.20 0.13 3.07
N PHE A 100 -2.34 -0.75 2.54
CA PHE A 100 -1.54 -0.51 1.35
C PHE A 100 -1.82 -1.53 0.25
N ASP A 101 -1.66 -1.09 -0.99
CA ASP A 101 -1.72 -1.91 -2.19
C ASP A 101 -0.41 -1.75 -2.98
N VAL A 102 -0.01 -2.81 -3.68
CA VAL A 102 1.18 -2.87 -4.53
C VAL A 102 0.74 -3.01 -5.98
N LEU A 103 1.27 -2.15 -6.85
CA LEU A 103 1.08 -2.23 -8.29
C LEU A 103 2.45 -2.20 -8.99
N ILE A 104 2.71 -3.20 -9.82
CA ILE A 104 3.97 -3.34 -10.54
C ILE A 104 3.72 -3.19 -12.04
N PHE A 105 4.62 -2.48 -12.70
CA PHE A 105 4.69 -2.35 -14.15
C PHE A 105 6.00 -2.91 -14.67
N LYS A 106 5.97 -3.40 -15.91
CA LYS A 106 7.14 -3.87 -16.64
C LYS A 106 7.07 -3.48 -18.11
N THR A 107 8.22 -3.56 -18.76
CA THR A 107 8.30 -3.51 -20.22
C THR A 107 7.84 -4.85 -20.80
N ILE A 108 7.17 -4.81 -21.94
CA ILE A 108 6.74 -6.02 -22.66
C ILE A 108 7.97 -6.91 -22.96
N GLY A 109 7.84 -8.21 -22.71
CA GLY A 109 8.91 -9.19 -22.91
C GLY A 109 9.78 -9.46 -21.68
N LEU A 110 9.67 -8.64 -20.62
CA LEU A 110 10.33 -8.91 -19.34
C LEU A 110 9.52 -9.92 -18.49
N PRO A 111 10.16 -10.65 -17.56
CA PRO A 111 9.48 -11.54 -16.63
C PRO A 111 8.48 -10.78 -15.76
N GLU A 112 7.53 -11.51 -15.15
CA GLU A 112 6.63 -10.92 -14.17
C GLU A 112 7.38 -10.38 -12.95
N GLY A 113 6.79 -9.37 -12.32
CA GLY A 113 7.31 -8.80 -11.09
C GLY A 113 7.24 -9.81 -9.93
N PRO A 114 8.02 -9.58 -8.86
CA PRO A 114 8.00 -10.44 -7.70
C PRO A 114 6.67 -10.29 -6.93
N GLY A 115 6.25 -11.36 -6.25
CA GLY A 115 5.02 -11.36 -5.44
C GLY A 115 3.74 -11.30 -6.27
N GLY A 116 3.82 -11.77 -7.53
CA GLY A 116 2.70 -11.82 -8.49
C GLY A 116 1.47 -12.59 -8.00
#